data_AF-A0A674ECX0-F1
#
_entry.id   AF-A0A674ECX0-F1
#
_cell.length_a   1.000
_cell.length_b   1.000
_cell.length_c   1.000
_cell.angle_alpha   90.00
_cell.angle_beta   90.00
_cell.angle_gamma   90.00
#
_symmetry.space_group_name_H-M   'P 1'
#
loop_
_entity.id
_entity.type
_entity.pdbx_description
1 polymer ?
#
loop_
_entity_poly.entity_id
_entity_poly.type
_entity_poly.pdbx_seq_one_letter_code
_entity_poly.pdbx_strand_id
1 'polypeptide(L)'
;MMKTQGVLVGVSLLTSVALLGLINVRRKEEVKEQKHVSFETIKLRVTRDVLGEYQHEVIRAHNLLDKTKAQVDTLGSELPPLQAAEAKKKSELEACQGEKKHVADEVGAVEAENSNSKTEFEKQKAAWVAEVTSLKQQVEQHSEVCVFVKKDSVEGRKLCGDEPPKQEAAPKPDAPKPEESKPDAPKPDSPKEAPKQEAAPKPEEPKPDSPKEAPKQEPAPKPEEPKPDSPKEAPKQEAAPKPEEPKPEAPKMR
;
A
#
# COMPACT_ATOMS: atom_id res chain seq x y z
N MET A 1 -106.72 -32.64 -47.74
CA MET A 1 -105.42 -31.93 -47.83
C MET A 1 -105.02 -31.14 -46.58
N MET A 2 -105.93 -30.82 -45.63
CA MET A 2 -105.57 -30.00 -44.44
C MET A 2 -104.82 -30.74 -43.32
N LYS A 3 -104.99 -32.07 -43.16
CA LYS A 3 -104.36 -32.84 -42.07
C LYS A 3 -102.83 -32.98 -42.21
N THR A 4 -102.30 -32.99 -43.43
CA THR A 4 -100.86 -33.11 -43.70
C THR A 4 -100.11 -31.77 -43.51
N GLN A 5 -100.78 -30.63 -43.66
CA GLN A 5 -100.20 -29.31 -43.40
C GLN A 5 -99.91 -29.06 -41.91
N GLY A 6 -100.83 -29.45 -41.01
CA GLY A 6 -100.62 -29.31 -39.56
C GLY A 6 -99.43 -30.12 -39.03
N VAL A 7 -99.24 -31.33 -39.56
CA VAL A 7 -98.09 -32.19 -39.21
C VAL A 7 -96.78 -31.57 -39.67
N LEU A 8 -96.73 -31.00 -40.88
CA LEU A 8 -95.52 -30.36 -41.40
C LEU A 8 -95.09 -29.13 -40.57
N VAL A 9 -96.06 -28.30 -40.16
CA VAL A 9 -95.80 -27.13 -39.30
C VAL A 9 -95.31 -27.57 -37.91
N GLY A 10 -95.92 -28.60 -37.33
CA GLY A 10 -95.48 -29.15 -36.04
C GLY A 10 -94.07 -29.72 -36.09
N VAL A 11 -93.73 -30.47 -37.15
CA VAL A 11 -92.37 -30.99 -37.35
C VAL A 11 -91.36 -29.86 -37.55
N SER A 12 -91.71 -28.82 -38.32
CA SER A 12 -90.83 -27.66 -38.53
C SER A 12 -90.55 -26.85 -37.25
N LEU A 13 -91.53 -26.75 -36.34
CA LEU A 13 -91.34 -26.09 -35.05
C LEU A 13 -90.42 -26.92 -34.14
N LEU A 14 -90.62 -28.24 -34.09
CA LEU A 14 -89.76 -29.14 -33.31
C LEU A 14 -88.32 -29.15 -33.80
N THR A 15 -88.09 -29.18 -35.12
CA THR A 15 -86.73 -29.10 -35.68
C THR A 15 -86.06 -27.75 -35.38
N SER A 16 -86.81 -26.64 -35.42
CA SER A 16 -86.28 -25.32 -35.08
C SER A 16 -85.82 -25.22 -33.62
N VAL A 17 -86.60 -25.78 -32.68
CA VAL A 17 -86.23 -25.82 -31.25
C VAL A 17 -85.02 -26.73 -31.01
N ALA A 18 -84.95 -27.88 -31.69
CA ALA A 18 -83.80 -28.78 -31.60
C ALA A 18 -82.50 -28.12 -32.11
N LEU A 19 -82.57 -27.38 -33.22
CA LEU A 19 -81.44 -26.62 -33.77
C LEU A 19 -80.98 -25.51 -32.81
N LEU A 20 -81.90 -24.76 -32.20
CA LEU A 20 -81.55 -23.75 -31.20
C LEU A 20 -80.88 -24.36 -29.96
N GLY A 21 -81.32 -25.53 -29.51
CA GLY A 21 -80.68 -26.29 -28.44
C GLY A 21 -79.23 -26.67 -28.77
N LEU A 22 -79.01 -27.22 -29.98
CA LEU A 22 -77.67 -27.55 -30.49
C LEU A 22 -76.76 -26.32 -30.58
N ILE A 23 -77.27 -25.20 -31.10
CA ILE A 23 -76.50 -23.94 -31.21
C ILE A 23 -76.07 -23.44 -29.83
N ASN A 24 -76.94 -23.50 -28.81
CA ASN A 24 -76.59 -23.06 -27.46
C ASN A 24 -75.56 -23.98 -26.77
N VAL A 25 -75.63 -25.29 -27.00
CA VAL A 25 -74.62 -26.24 -26.50
C VAL A 25 -73.26 -25.95 -27.15
N ARG A 26 -73.22 -25.75 -28.47
CA ARG A 26 -72.00 -25.41 -29.21
C ARG A 26 -71.41 -24.07 -28.78
N ARG A 27 -72.23 -23.03 -28.61
CA ARG A 27 -71.78 -21.74 -28.07
C ARG A 27 -71.19 -21.88 -26.66
N LYS A 28 -71.75 -22.74 -25.82
CA LYS A 28 -71.22 -22.98 -24.47
C LYS A 28 -69.87 -23.70 -24.51
N GLU A 29 -69.67 -24.62 -25.46
CA GLU A 29 -68.39 -25.27 -25.71
C GLU A 29 -67.34 -24.27 -26.21
N GLU A 30 -67.67 -23.46 -27.22
CA GLU A 30 -66.78 -22.41 -27.74
C GLU A 30 -66.35 -21.42 -26.66
N VAL A 31 -67.27 -20.97 -25.81
CA VAL A 31 -66.94 -20.08 -24.67
C VAL A 31 -66.02 -20.78 -23.67
N LYS A 32 -66.19 -22.09 -23.46
CA LYS A 32 -65.31 -22.86 -22.56
C LYS A 32 -63.91 -22.99 -23.16
N GLU A 33 -63.81 -23.34 -24.45
CA GLU A 33 -62.54 -23.45 -25.16
C GLU A 33 -61.82 -22.10 -25.27
N GLN A 34 -62.53 -21.01 -25.59
CA GLN A 34 -61.96 -19.66 -25.57
C GLN A 34 -61.37 -19.29 -24.20
N LYS A 35 -62.03 -19.69 -23.10
CA LYS A 35 -61.49 -19.48 -21.75
C LYS A 35 -60.20 -20.27 -21.54
N HIS A 36 -60.17 -21.54 -21.94
CA HIS A 36 -58.94 -22.35 -21.86
C HIS A 36 -57.80 -21.74 -22.68
N VAL A 37 -58.05 -21.35 -23.94
CA VAL A 37 -57.06 -20.70 -24.80
C VAL A 37 -56.58 -19.38 -24.20
N SER A 38 -57.47 -18.57 -23.64
CA SER A 38 -57.09 -17.30 -22.99
C SER A 38 -56.20 -17.55 -21.78
N PHE A 39 -56.52 -18.55 -20.97
CA PHE A 39 -55.74 -18.91 -19.78
C PHE A 39 -54.35 -19.44 -20.17
N GLU A 40 -54.28 -20.31 -21.18
CA GLU A 40 -53.01 -20.79 -21.72
C GLU A 40 -52.17 -19.65 -22.30
N THR A 41 -52.79 -18.72 -23.02
CA THR A 41 -52.11 -17.53 -23.57
C THR A 41 -51.53 -16.66 -22.46
N ILE A 42 -52.30 -16.42 -21.39
CA ILE A 42 -51.82 -15.66 -20.22
C ILE A 42 -50.66 -16.40 -19.56
N LYS A 43 -50.79 -17.71 -19.34
CA LYS A 43 -49.74 -18.53 -18.75
C LYS A 43 -48.45 -18.46 -19.56
N LEU A 44 -48.54 -18.63 -20.88
CA LEU A 44 -47.39 -18.54 -21.78
C LEU A 44 -46.74 -17.15 -21.74
N ARG A 45 -47.54 -16.08 -21.66
CA ARG A 45 -47.02 -14.72 -21.51
C ARG A 45 -46.25 -14.58 -20.21
N VAL A 46 -46.84 -14.96 -19.08
CA VAL A 46 -46.20 -14.87 -17.77
C VAL A 46 -44.92 -15.71 -17.74
N THR A 47 -44.94 -16.94 -18.26
CA THR A 47 -43.75 -17.78 -18.35
C THR A 47 -42.65 -17.14 -19.19
N ARG A 48 -43.01 -16.50 -20.32
CA ARG A 48 -42.04 -15.79 -21.16
C ARG A 48 -41.48 -14.55 -20.46
N ASP A 49 -42.31 -13.78 -19.76
CA ASP A 49 -41.87 -12.58 -19.04
C ASP A 49 -40.90 -12.95 -17.91
N VAL A 50 -41.24 -13.97 -17.11
CA VAL A 50 -40.37 -14.52 -16.06
C VAL A 50 -39.07 -15.09 -16.64
N LEU A 51 -39.13 -15.81 -17.76
CA LEU A 51 -37.93 -16.30 -18.42
C LEU A 51 -37.04 -15.16 -18.92
N GLY A 52 -37.63 -14.06 -19.39
CA GLY A 52 -36.92 -12.83 -19.75
C GLY A 52 -36.20 -12.20 -18.56
N GLU A 53 -36.83 -12.18 -17.37
CA GLU A 53 -36.18 -11.72 -16.14
C GLU A 53 -34.98 -12.59 -15.77
N TYR A 54 -35.11 -13.92 -15.81
CA TYR A 54 -33.98 -14.81 -15.58
C TYR A 54 -32.84 -14.60 -16.58
N GLN A 55 -33.14 -14.43 -17.87
CA GLN A 55 -32.12 -14.13 -18.86
C GLN A 55 -31.42 -12.79 -18.57
N HIS A 56 -32.17 -11.77 -18.16
CA HIS A 56 -31.60 -10.48 -17.79
C HIS A 56 -30.71 -10.58 -16.55
N GLU A 57 -31.08 -11.38 -15.55
CA GLU A 57 -30.24 -11.67 -14.39
C GLU A 57 -28.94 -12.38 -14.78
N VAL A 58 -29.01 -13.36 -15.68
CA VAL A 58 -27.82 -14.05 -16.21
C VAL A 58 -26.90 -13.08 -16.93
N ILE A 59 -27.43 -12.19 -17.77
CA ILE A 59 -26.64 -11.17 -18.48
C ILE A 59 -26.00 -10.20 -17.50
N ARG A 60 -26.75 -9.75 -16.49
CA ARG A 60 -26.22 -8.86 -15.44
C ARG A 60 -25.11 -9.54 -14.66
N ALA A 61 -25.30 -10.79 -14.26
CA ALA A 61 -24.30 -11.57 -13.54
C ALA A 61 -23.03 -11.76 -14.37
N HIS A 62 -23.16 -12.08 -15.66
CA HIS A 62 -22.02 -12.19 -16.58
C HIS A 62 -21.26 -10.87 -16.71
N ASN A 63 -21.96 -9.75 -16.92
CA ASN A 63 -21.32 -8.44 -17.02
C ASN A 63 -20.58 -8.06 -15.73
N LEU A 64 -21.16 -8.39 -14.58
CA LEU A 64 -20.53 -8.15 -13.28
C LEU A 64 -19.28 -9.03 -13.09
N LEU A 65 -19.36 -10.29 -13.51
CA LEU A 65 -18.23 -11.22 -13.50
C LEU A 65 -17.11 -10.72 -14.41
N ASP A 66 -17.39 -10.31 -15.64
CA ASP A 66 -16.41 -9.77 -16.57
C ASP A 66 -15.74 -8.50 -16.02
N LYS A 67 -16.53 -7.60 -15.41
CA LYS A 67 -16.00 -6.40 -14.75
C LYS A 67 -15.10 -6.76 -13.56
N THR A 68 -15.52 -7.73 -12.74
CA THR A 68 -14.75 -8.19 -11.58
C THR A 68 -13.46 -8.85 -12.02
N LYS A 69 -13.52 -9.68 -13.06
CA LYS A 69 -12.36 -10.31 -13.67
C LYS A 69 -11.36 -9.28 -14.19
N ALA A 70 -11.82 -8.25 -14.90
CA ALA A 70 -10.96 -7.16 -15.35
C ALA A 70 -10.29 -6.42 -14.18
N GLN A 71 -11.01 -6.20 -13.07
CA GLN A 71 -10.42 -5.61 -11.87
C GLN A 71 -9.36 -6.52 -11.23
N VAL A 72 -9.61 -7.83 -11.17
CA VAL A 72 -8.66 -8.82 -10.67
C VAL A 72 -7.41 -8.88 -11.56
N ASP A 73 -7.57 -8.87 -12.88
CA ASP A 73 -6.45 -8.87 -13.82
C ASP A 73 -5.62 -7.58 -13.69
N THR A 74 -6.28 -6.44 -13.50
CA THR A 74 -5.61 -5.15 -13.25
C THR A 74 -4.81 -5.21 -11.95
N LEU A 75 -5.45 -5.58 -10.83
CA LEU A 75 -4.78 -5.73 -9.54
C LEU A 75 -3.64 -6.76 -9.59
N GLY A 76 -3.85 -7.85 -10.33
CA GLY A 76 -2.85 -8.88 -10.57
C GLY A 76 -1.64 -8.36 -11.35
N SER A 77 -1.82 -7.37 -12.23
CA SER A 77 -0.73 -6.72 -12.95
C SER A 77 0.00 -5.64 -12.13
N GLU A 78 -0.68 -5.02 -11.17
CA GLU A 78 -0.12 -4.03 -10.24
C GLU A 78 0.66 -4.67 -9.08
N LEU A 79 0.37 -5.94 -8.74
CA LEU A 79 1.02 -6.63 -7.61
C LEU A 79 2.52 -6.93 -7.85
N PRO A 80 2.97 -7.44 -9.01
CA PRO A 80 4.38 -7.69 -9.30
C PRO A 80 5.30 -6.45 -9.19
N PRO A 81 4.97 -5.27 -9.76
CA PRO A 81 5.83 -4.10 -9.62
C PRO A 81 5.87 -3.61 -8.16
N LEU A 82 4.79 -3.74 -7.40
CA LEU A 82 4.79 -3.44 -5.97
C LEU A 82 5.68 -4.40 -5.17
N GLN A 83 5.61 -5.70 -5.45
CA GLN A 83 6.50 -6.68 -4.82
C GLN A 83 7.98 -6.45 -5.19
N ALA A 84 8.28 -6.12 -6.45
CA ALA A 84 9.62 -5.78 -6.89
C ALA A 84 10.13 -4.49 -6.20
N ALA A 85 9.27 -3.48 -6.07
CA ALA A 85 9.58 -2.25 -5.35
C ALA A 85 9.82 -2.53 -3.85
N GLU A 86 9.01 -3.38 -3.21
CA GLU A 86 9.21 -3.80 -1.82
C GLU A 86 10.55 -4.52 -1.63
N ALA A 87 10.89 -5.47 -2.51
CA ALA A 87 12.16 -6.19 -2.47
C ALA A 87 13.35 -5.24 -2.65
N LYS A 88 13.26 -4.30 -3.60
CA LYS A 88 14.26 -3.25 -3.80
C LYS A 88 14.41 -2.39 -2.54
N LYS A 89 13.31 -1.93 -1.95
CA LYS A 89 13.32 -1.11 -0.73
C LYS A 89 13.91 -1.85 0.46
N LYS A 90 13.68 -3.16 0.59
CA LYS A 90 14.34 -3.99 1.62
C LYS A 90 15.85 -4.03 1.42
N SER A 91 16.32 -4.28 0.19
CA SER A 91 17.78 -4.29 -0.09
C SER A 91 18.44 -2.94 0.15
N GLU A 92 17.79 -1.83 -0.22
CA GLU A 92 18.28 -0.46 0.06
C GLU A 92 18.38 -0.20 1.57
N LEU A 93 17.41 -0.70 2.34
CA LEU A 93 17.39 -0.53 3.79
C LEU A 93 18.48 -1.35 4.48
N GLU A 94 18.75 -2.58 4.01
CA GLU A 94 19.86 -3.39 4.51
C GLU A 94 21.22 -2.76 4.19
N ALA A 95 21.40 -2.23 2.97
CA ALA A 95 22.60 -1.51 2.58
C ALA A 95 22.82 -0.26 3.45
N CYS A 96 21.80 0.59 3.60
CA CYS A 96 21.86 1.78 4.44
C CYS A 96 22.17 1.44 5.91
N GLN A 97 21.63 0.33 6.42
CA GLN A 97 21.90 -0.12 7.79
C GLN A 97 23.34 -0.64 7.95
N GLY A 98 23.90 -1.26 6.91
CA GLY A 98 25.32 -1.65 6.85
C GLY A 98 26.23 -0.43 6.85
N GLU A 99 25.97 0.56 5.99
CA GLU A 99 26.71 1.83 5.95
C GLU A 99 26.64 2.57 7.29
N LYS A 100 25.46 2.61 7.93
CA LYS A 100 25.33 3.20 9.26
C LYS A 100 26.26 2.56 10.29
N LYS A 101 26.44 1.23 10.26
CA LYS A 101 27.36 0.54 11.17
C LYS A 101 28.81 0.89 10.85
N HIS A 102 29.20 0.86 9.58
CA HIS A 102 30.53 1.26 9.14
C HIS A 102 30.89 2.67 9.59
N VAL A 103 29.99 3.63 9.35
CA VAL A 103 30.17 5.03 9.77
C VAL A 103 30.27 5.14 11.29
N ALA A 104 29.49 4.36 12.06
CA ALA A 104 29.60 4.35 13.51
C ALA A 104 30.96 3.85 14.00
N ASP A 105 31.50 2.80 13.37
CA ASP A 105 32.83 2.27 13.68
C ASP A 105 33.94 3.26 13.30
N GLU A 106 33.83 3.91 12.14
CA GLU A 106 34.77 4.97 11.72
C GLU A 106 34.75 6.18 12.65
N VAL A 107 33.56 6.63 13.07
CA VAL A 107 33.44 7.73 14.05
C VAL A 107 34.12 7.36 15.36
N GLY A 108 33.91 6.12 15.86
CA GLY A 108 34.58 5.64 17.07
C GLY A 108 36.11 5.59 16.92
N ALA A 109 36.62 5.13 15.77
CA ALA A 109 38.05 5.11 15.49
C ALA A 109 38.66 6.52 15.43
N VAL A 110 38.02 7.44 14.71
CA VAL A 110 38.48 8.82 14.59
C VAL A 110 38.42 9.54 15.95
N GLU A 111 37.41 9.28 16.78
CA GLU A 111 37.34 9.84 18.13
C GLU A 111 38.49 9.33 19.01
N ALA A 112 38.84 8.05 18.90
CA ALA A 112 39.99 7.48 19.58
C ALA A 112 41.32 8.08 19.09
N GLU A 113 41.53 8.19 17.78
CA GLU A 113 42.74 8.82 17.20
C GLU A 113 42.87 10.29 17.60
N ASN A 114 41.75 11.03 17.61
CA ASN A 114 41.72 12.42 18.05
C ASN A 114 42.08 12.55 19.54
N SER A 115 41.55 11.66 20.39
CA SER A 115 41.90 11.64 21.82
C SER A 115 43.40 11.36 22.04
N ASN A 116 43.96 10.39 21.32
CA ASN A 116 45.37 10.04 21.39
C ASN A 116 46.25 11.20 20.90
N SER A 117 45.96 11.74 19.72
CA SER A 117 46.67 12.89 19.12
C SER A 117 46.64 14.11 20.05
N LYS A 118 45.51 14.36 20.71
CA LYS A 118 45.40 15.43 21.70
C LYS A 118 46.30 15.20 22.91
N THR A 119 46.38 13.96 23.39
CA THR A 119 47.30 13.63 24.50
C THR A 119 48.77 13.75 24.11
N GLU A 120 49.15 13.31 22.91
CA GLU A 120 50.52 13.49 22.40
C GLU A 120 50.87 14.96 22.21
N PHE A 121 49.94 15.76 21.70
CA PHE A 121 50.13 17.20 21.52
C PHE A 121 50.39 17.91 22.85
N GLU A 122 49.59 17.65 23.89
CA GLU A 122 49.82 18.24 25.21
C GLU A 122 51.12 17.75 25.85
N LYS A 123 51.51 16.48 25.63
CA LYS A 123 52.80 15.95 26.08
C LYS A 123 53.98 16.64 25.40
N GLN A 124 53.95 16.77 24.08
CA GLN A 124 54.99 17.49 23.34
C GLN A 124 55.05 18.94 23.77
N LYS A 125 53.91 19.62 23.86
CA LYS A 125 53.83 20.99 24.35
C LYS A 125 54.47 21.15 25.72
N ALA A 126 54.21 20.23 26.66
CA ALA A 126 54.86 20.25 27.97
C ALA A 126 56.38 20.05 27.88
N ALA A 127 56.86 19.15 27.02
CA ALA A 127 58.29 18.93 26.79
C ALA A 127 58.97 20.17 26.18
N TRP A 128 58.38 20.79 25.16
CA TRP A 128 58.86 22.04 24.54
C TRP A 128 58.90 23.17 25.56
N VAL A 129 57.88 23.30 26.42
CA VAL A 129 57.87 24.31 27.50
C VAL A 129 59.00 24.05 28.51
N ALA A 130 59.26 22.80 28.86
CA ALA A 130 60.35 22.44 29.75
C ALA A 130 61.73 22.73 29.12
N GLU A 131 61.93 22.41 27.84
CA GLU A 131 63.15 22.75 27.10
C GLU A 131 63.35 24.26 27.02
N VAL A 132 62.32 25.03 26.66
CA VAL A 132 62.39 26.50 26.64
C VAL A 132 62.78 27.05 28.01
N THR A 133 62.25 26.48 29.09
CA THR A 133 62.58 26.91 30.46
C THR A 133 64.03 26.55 30.82
N SER A 134 64.49 25.35 30.46
CA SER A 134 65.86 24.88 30.67
C SER A 134 66.87 25.71 29.88
N LEU A 135 66.63 25.93 28.58
CA LEU A 135 67.46 26.79 27.74
C LEU A 135 67.53 28.21 28.30
N LYS A 136 66.40 28.75 28.78
CA LYS A 136 66.37 30.07 29.42
C LYS A 136 67.27 30.10 30.66
N GLN A 137 67.22 29.07 31.50
CA GLN A 137 68.09 28.94 32.67
C GLN A 137 69.58 28.77 32.30
N GLN A 138 69.88 28.03 31.23
CA GLN A 138 71.23 27.84 30.73
C GLN A 138 71.80 29.15 30.16
N VAL A 139 70.99 29.94 29.47
CA VAL A 139 71.35 31.29 29.01
C VAL A 139 71.58 32.22 30.20
N GLU A 140 70.74 32.17 31.23
CA GLU A 140 70.90 32.99 32.45
C GLU A 140 72.22 32.65 33.16
N GLN A 141 72.51 31.35 33.39
CA GLN A 141 73.77 30.90 33.98
C GLN A 141 75.00 31.20 33.13
N HIS A 142 74.92 31.01 31.81
CA HIS A 142 76.00 31.39 30.90
C HIS A 142 76.23 32.90 30.94
N SER A 143 75.17 33.71 30.99
CA SER A 143 75.28 35.16 31.12
C SER A 143 75.98 35.57 32.42
N GLU A 144 75.75 34.86 33.53
CA GLU A 144 76.43 35.09 34.80
C GLU A 144 77.92 34.71 34.75
N VAL A 145 78.27 33.58 34.14
CA VAL A 145 79.68 33.18 33.93
C VAL A 145 80.40 34.21 33.04
N CYS A 146 79.68 34.80 32.09
CA CYS A 146 80.19 35.85 31.21
C CYS A 146 80.35 37.23 31.88
N VAL A 147 79.88 37.41 33.12
CA VAL A 147 80.21 38.59 33.96
C VAL A 147 81.65 38.52 34.47
N PHE A 148 82.21 37.32 34.63
CA PHE A 148 83.56 37.11 35.19
C PHE A 148 84.66 36.98 34.13
N VAL A 149 84.29 36.81 32.85
CA VAL A 149 85.25 36.73 31.74
C VAL A 149 85.62 38.14 31.28
N LYS A 150 86.93 38.43 31.22
CA LYS A 150 87.44 39.71 30.68
C LYS A 150 87.08 39.82 29.19
N LYS A 151 86.17 40.76 28.87
CA LYS A 151 85.71 41.05 27.49
C LYS A 151 86.81 41.48 26.52
N ASP A 152 87.99 41.81 27.04
CA ASP A 152 89.11 42.31 26.22
C ASP A 152 90.04 41.19 25.71
N SER A 153 89.88 39.94 26.17
CA SER A 153 90.65 38.78 25.66
C SER A 153 89.98 38.15 24.44
N VAL A 154 90.77 37.79 23.43
CA VAL A 154 90.29 37.18 22.18
C VAL A 154 89.53 35.86 22.45
N GLU A 155 89.94 35.10 23.46
CA GLU A 155 89.26 33.88 23.89
C GLU A 155 87.94 34.18 24.63
N GLY A 156 87.90 35.26 25.41
CA GLY A 156 86.70 35.67 26.16
C GLY A 156 85.56 36.09 25.25
N ARG A 157 85.87 36.83 24.17
CA ARG A 157 84.89 37.21 23.14
C ARG A 157 84.33 36.02 22.36
N LYS A 158 85.12 34.95 22.17
CA LYS A 158 84.67 33.73 21.47
C LYS A 158 83.79 32.82 22.33
N LEU A 159 84.03 32.78 23.64
CA LEU A 159 83.34 31.87 24.55
C LEU A 159 82.04 32.47 25.08
N CYS A 160 82.07 33.75 25.42
CA CYS A 160 80.95 34.42 26.05
C CYS A 160 80.13 35.29 25.11
N GLY A 161 80.67 35.57 23.92
CA GLY A 161 80.09 36.47 22.96
C GLY A 161 79.99 37.89 23.52
N ASP A 162 80.77 38.82 22.99
CA ASP A 162 80.16 40.13 22.80
C ASP A 162 79.00 39.91 21.83
N GLU A 163 77.79 40.33 22.18
CA GLU A 163 76.82 40.69 21.15
C GLU A 163 77.52 41.75 20.28
N PRO A 164 77.82 41.47 18.99
CA PRO A 164 77.09 42.16 17.91
C PRO A 164 77.15 41.43 16.54
N PRO A 165 76.46 41.89 15.47
CA PRO A 165 75.35 42.82 15.38
C PRO A 165 74.09 42.14 14.82
N LYS A 166 73.00 42.90 14.88
CA LYS A 166 72.01 42.95 13.80
C LYS A 166 72.74 43.09 12.44
N GLN A 167 72.95 41.99 11.71
CA GLN A 167 73.17 41.94 10.26
C GLN A 167 72.40 40.73 9.75
N GLU A 168 71.24 40.91 9.12
CA GLU A 168 71.17 41.11 7.67
C GLU A 168 72.19 40.23 6.92
N ALA A 169 71.85 38.96 6.77
CA ALA A 169 72.06 38.24 5.52
C ALA A 169 70.89 37.27 5.35
N ALA A 170 69.82 37.79 4.76
CA ALA A 170 68.93 36.95 3.99
C ALA A 170 69.71 36.47 2.74
N PRO A 171 70.02 35.18 2.57
CA PRO A 171 69.52 34.49 1.42
C PRO A 171 68.07 34.15 1.76
N LYS A 172 67.14 34.78 1.05
CA LYS A 172 65.77 34.30 0.95
C LYS A 172 65.83 32.77 0.80
N PRO A 173 65.28 31.94 1.72
CA PRO A 173 64.56 30.79 1.21
C PRO A 173 63.47 31.42 0.37
N ASP A 174 63.60 31.23 -0.94
CA ASP A 174 62.54 31.40 -1.92
C ASP A 174 61.21 31.26 -1.19
N ALA A 175 60.46 32.36 -1.14
CA ALA A 175 59.05 32.24 -0.85
C ALA A 175 58.59 31.06 -1.72
N PRO A 176 57.95 30.01 -1.17
CA PRO A 176 57.00 29.32 -1.99
C PRO A 176 56.05 30.43 -2.43
N LYS A 177 56.29 30.89 -3.66
CA LYS A 177 55.34 31.55 -4.51
C LYS A 177 54.00 30.91 -4.15
N PRO A 178 52.98 31.68 -3.73
CA PRO A 178 51.63 31.19 -3.77
C PRO A 178 51.43 30.80 -5.24
N GLU A 179 51.71 29.54 -5.54
CA GLU A 179 51.36 28.97 -6.82
C GLU A 179 49.85 29.00 -6.79
N GLU A 180 49.31 29.97 -7.53
CA GLU A 180 47.94 30.04 -7.98
C GLU A 180 47.56 28.69 -8.61
N SER A 181 47.27 27.70 -7.77
CA SER A 181 46.29 26.70 -8.12
C SER A 181 44.95 27.31 -7.77
N LYS A 182 44.44 28.06 -8.76
CA LYS A 182 43.03 28.30 -9.05
C LYS A 182 42.09 27.59 -8.05
N PRO A 183 41.27 28.32 -7.29
CA PRO A 183 39.93 27.82 -7.03
C PRO A 183 39.25 27.70 -8.41
N ASP A 184 39.23 26.49 -8.96
CA ASP A 184 38.28 26.15 -10.01
C ASP A 184 36.90 26.24 -9.33
N ALA A 185 36.29 27.40 -9.51
CA ALA A 185 34.93 27.63 -9.11
C ALA A 185 34.04 26.64 -9.85
N PRO A 186 33.29 25.75 -9.16
CA PRO A 186 32.02 25.36 -9.73
C PRO A 186 31.18 26.63 -9.75
N LYS A 187 30.92 27.13 -10.97
CA LYS A 187 29.95 28.18 -11.27
C LYS A 187 28.75 28.12 -10.30
N PRO A 188 28.41 29.21 -9.58
CA PRO A 188 27.04 29.45 -9.21
C PRO A 188 26.33 29.97 -10.47
N ASP A 189 25.96 29.05 -11.35
CA ASP A 189 25.07 29.38 -12.46
C ASP A 189 23.63 29.28 -11.97
N SER A 190 22.99 30.46 -11.94
CA SER A 190 21.54 30.63 -12.03
C SER A 190 20.71 30.34 -10.76
N PRO A 191 19.49 30.93 -10.67
CA PRO A 191 19.33 32.34 -10.38
C PRO A 191 18.38 32.57 -9.20
N LYS A 192 18.52 33.76 -8.60
CA LYS A 192 17.46 34.41 -7.85
C LYS A 192 16.28 34.66 -8.80
N GLU A 193 15.33 33.74 -8.85
CA GLU A 193 13.97 34.01 -9.29
C GLU A 193 13.01 33.88 -8.11
N ALA A 194 12.11 34.86 -8.07
CA ALA A 194 11.10 35.07 -7.05
C ALA A 194 10.23 33.83 -6.80
N PRO A 195 9.66 33.68 -5.60
CA PRO A 195 8.53 32.78 -5.43
C PRO A 195 7.39 33.28 -6.31
N LYS A 196 7.24 32.69 -7.50
CA LYS A 196 5.99 32.73 -8.24
C LYS A 196 4.93 32.19 -7.30
N GLN A 197 3.98 33.07 -6.99
CA GLN A 197 2.64 32.69 -6.61
C GLN A 197 2.15 31.64 -7.62
N GLU A 198 2.12 30.38 -7.23
CA GLU A 198 1.20 29.41 -7.79
C GLU A 198 0.18 29.07 -6.71
N ALA A 199 -1.07 29.15 -7.14
CA ALA A 199 -2.24 29.01 -6.32
C ALA A 199 -2.17 27.76 -5.44
N ALA A 200 -2.27 27.96 -4.13
CA ALA A 200 -2.72 26.91 -3.25
C ALA A 200 -4.05 26.36 -3.79
N PRO A 201 -4.16 25.06 -4.13
CA PRO A 201 -5.46 24.44 -4.10
C PRO A 201 -5.93 24.52 -2.65
N LYS A 202 -7.02 25.25 -2.44
CA LYS A 202 -7.85 25.21 -1.25
C LYS A 202 -7.87 23.76 -0.71
N PRO A 203 -7.46 23.50 0.54
CA PRO A 203 -8.00 22.36 1.25
C PRO A 203 -9.49 22.66 1.43
N GLU A 204 -10.34 22.05 0.61
CA GLU A 204 -11.73 21.85 1.02
C GLU A 204 -11.69 20.92 2.22
N GLU A 205 -11.88 21.51 3.40
CA GLU A 205 -12.30 20.78 4.59
C GLU A 205 -13.53 19.93 4.21
N PRO A 206 -13.48 18.59 4.37
CA PRO A 206 -14.72 17.85 4.43
C PRO A 206 -15.41 18.31 5.72
N LYS A 207 -16.49 19.07 5.56
CA LYS A 207 -17.47 19.27 6.64
C LYS A 207 -17.79 17.90 7.23
N PRO A 208 -17.64 17.70 8.55
CA PRO A 208 -18.24 16.56 9.20
C PRO A 208 -19.76 16.75 9.13
N ASP A 209 -20.39 16.08 8.16
CA ASP A 209 -21.84 15.89 8.17
C ASP A 209 -22.15 15.06 9.42
N SER A 210 -22.62 15.75 10.45
CA SER A 210 -23.14 15.12 11.65
C SER A 210 -24.56 14.65 11.33
N PRO A 211 -24.84 13.34 11.21
CA PRO A 211 -26.19 12.87 11.43
C PRO A 211 -26.52 13.10 12.90
N LYS A 212 -27.38 14.08 13.12
CA LYS A 212 -28.05 14.36 14.39
C LYS A 212 -28.83 13.13 14.81
N GLU A 213 -28.22 12.26 15.62
CA GLU A 213 -28.91 11.19 16.32
C GLU A 213 -29.93 11.81 17.28
N ALA A 214 -31.22 11.65 16.95
CA ALA A 214 -32.30 11.78 17.90
C ALA A 214 -32.44 10.43 18.64
N PRO A 215 -32.51 10.41 19.98
CA PRO A 215 -32.68 9.17 20.72
C PRO A 215 -34.11 8.65 20.49
N LYS A 216 -34.26 7.64 19.64
CA LYS A 216 -35.46 6.80 19.65
C LYS A 216 -35.31 5.77 20.76
N GLN A 217 -36.15 5.93 21.78
CA GLN A 217 -36.38 4.94 22.83
C GLN A 217 -36.69 3.57 22.21
N GLU A 218 -35.87 2.57 22.51
CA GLU A 218 -36.24 1.16 22.42
C GLU A 218 -37.12 0.79 23.62
N PRO A 219 -38.26 0.12 23.43
CA PRO A 219 -38.89 -0.64 24.50
C PRO A 219 -38.15 -1.97 24.67
N ALA A 220 -37.68 -2.22 25.89
CA ALA A 220 -37.01 -3.45 26.30
C ALA A 220 -37.82 -4.72 25.98
N PRO A 221 -37.21 -5.76 25.38
CA PRO A 221 -37.76 -7.11 25.43
C PRO A 221 -37.38 -7.77 26.77
N LYS A 222 -38.40 -8.28 27.46
CA LYS A 222 -38.30 -9.07 28.69
C LYS A 222 -37.41 -10.33 28.49
N PRO A 223 -36.67 -10.78 29.51
CA PRO A 223 -36.10 -12.12 29.54
C PRO A 223 -37.22 -13.15 29.75
N GLU A 224 -37.41 -14.08 28.81
CA GLU A 224 -38.17 -15.32 29.05
C GLU A 224 -37.20 -16.49 29.27
N GLU A 225 -37.40 -17.19 30.38
CA GLU A 225 -36.67 -18.37 30.85
C GLU A 225 -36.75 -19.56 29.87
N PRO A 226 -35.71 -20.41 29.79
CA PRO A 226 -35.82 -21.69 29.09
C PRO A 226 -36.50 -22.71 30.01
N LYS A 227 -37.74 -23.10 29.68
CA LYS A 227 -38.35 -24.32 30.24
C LYS A 227 -37.86 -25.56 29.48
N PRO A 228 -37.37 -26.60 30.16
CA PRO A 228 -37.07 -27.88 29.56
C PRO A 228 -38.33 -28.74 29.59
N ASP A 229 -38.80 -29.23 28.43
CA ASP A 229 -39.80 -30.29 28.40
C ASP A 229 -39.44 -31.30 27.31
N SER A 230 -39.12 -32.52 27.75
CA SER A 230 -38.95 -33.71 26.91
C SER A 230 -40.29 -34.11 26.30
N PRO A 231 -40.29 -34.86 25.19
CA PRO A 231 -40.84 -36.21 25.33
C PRO A 231 -40.02 -37.30 24.63
N LYS A 232 -39.44 -38.16 25.47
CA LYS A 232 -39.63 -39.62 25.52
C LYS A 232 -39.60 -40.41 24.18
N GLU A 233 -38.56 -41.23 24.08
CA GLU A 233 -38.38 -42.35 23.15
C GLU A 233 -39.58 -43.31 23.05
N ALA A 234 -39.82 -43.84 21.84
CA ALA A 234 -39.93 -45.28 21.57
C ALA A 234 -39.87 -45.56 20.05
N PRO A 235 -39.38 -46.75 19.62
CA PRO A 235 -38.60 -46.93 18.39
C PRO A 235 -39.41 -47.49 17.22
N LYS A 236 -38.98 -47.20 15.98
CA LYS A 236 -39.32 -48.03 14.82
C LYS A 236 -38.06 -48.41 14.04
N GLN A 237 -37.97 -49.73 13.87
CA GLN A 237 -36.93 -50.53 13.24
C GLN A 237 -36.73 -50.22 11.74
N GLU A 238 -35.49 -50.49 11.33
CA GLU A 238 -35.04 -51.15 10.09
C GLU A 238 -35.67 -50.78 8.74
N ALA A 239 -34.86 -50.14 7.89
CA ALA A 239 -34.46 -50.74 6.60
C ALA A 239 -33.20 -50.03 6.07
N ALA A 240 -32.09 -50.76 6.03
CA ALA A 240 -30.85 -50.31 5.38
C ALA A 240 -31.02 -50.29 3.85
N PRO A 241 -30.60 -49.24 3.13
CA PRO A 241 -30.38 -49.37 1.70
C PRO A 241 -29.00 -50.02 1.45
N LYS A 242 -29.05 -51.17 0.76
CA LYS A 242 -27.89 -51.86 0.18
C LYS A 242 -27.08 -50.92 -0.73
N PRO A 243 -25.74 -50.99 -0.74
CA PRO A 243 -24.92 -50.46 -1.82
C PRO A 243 -25.13 -51.30 -3.09
N GLU A 244 -25.48 -50.67 -4.21
CA GLU A 244 -25.40 -51.27 -5.54
C GLU A 244 -23.96 -51.15 -6.06
N GLU A 245 -23.30 -52.29 -6.29
CA GLU A 245 -22.01 -52.39 -6.97
C GLU A 245 -22.17 -52.17 -8.49
N PRO A 246 -21.22 -51.48 -9.15
CA PRO A 246 -21.20 -51.35 -10.60
C PRO A 246 -20.70 -52.64 -11.26
N LYS A 247 -21.50 -53.17 -12.20
CA LYS A 247 -21.15 -54.33 -13.02
C LYS A 247 -20.15 -53.92 -14.12
N PRO A 248 -19.02 -54.63 -14.30
CA PRO A 248 -18.05 -54.33 -15.36
C PRO A 248 -18.53 -54.86 -16.73
N GLU A 249 -18.54 -54.00 -17.75
CA GLU A 249 -18.65 -54.40 -19.16
C GLU A 249 -17.27 -54.44 -19.82
N ALA A 250 -16.94 -55.60 -20.38
CA ALA A 250 -16.01 -55.77 -21.51
C ALA A 250 -16.23 -57.18 -22.10
N PRO A 251 -15.74 -57.50 -23.31
CA PRO A 251 -15.85 -56.80 -24.58
C PRO A 251 -16.43 -57.76 -25.66
N LYS A 252 -16.88 -57.25 -26.81
CA LYS A 252 -17.05 -58.10 -28.01
C LYS A 252 -16.36 -57.52 -29.22
N MET A 253 -15.21 -58.11 -29.54
CA MET A 253 -14.73 -58.25 -30.91
C MET A 253 -15.60 -59.26 -31.65
N ARG A 254 -16.17 -58.88 -32.79
CA ARG A 254 -16.12 -59.61 -34.07
C ARG A 254 -16.81 -58.81 -35.16
#